data_AF-A0A968KKR8-F1
#
_entry.id   AF-A0A968KKR8-F1
#
_cell.length_a   1.000
_cell.length_b   1.000
_cell.length_c   1.000
_cell.angle_alpha   90.00
_cell.angle_beta   90.00
_cell.angle_gamma   90.00
#
_symmetry.space_group_name_H-M   'P 1'
#
loop_
_entity.id
_entity.type
_entity.pdbx_description
1 polymer ?
#
loop_
_entity_poly.entity_id
_entity_poly.type
_entity_poly.pdbx_seq_one_letter_code
_entity_poly.pdbx_strand_id
1 'polypeptide(L)' 'DVVDALESGRVFESEVLEGVRISTQPMPGKKCERCWNYFAESTDGSEHPNLCSRCIENLQAARA' A
#
# COMPACT_ATOMS: atom_id res chain seq x y z
N ASP A 1 3.15 11.62 0.15
CA ASP A 1 3.65 12.73 -0.68
C ASP A 1 3.35 14.07 -0.01
N VAL A 2 4.13 15.11 -0.33
CA VAL A 2 3.80 16.49 0.04
C VAL A 2 2.82 17.01 -1.01
N VAL A 3 1.73 17.62 -0.56
CA VAL A 3 0.63 18.08 -1.42
C VAL A 3 0.29 19.54 -1.10
N ASP A 4 -0.18 20.27 -2.10
CA ASP A 4 -0.58 21.68 -1.93
C ASP A 4 -1.90 21.82 -1.17
N ALA A 5 -2.73 20.77 -1.17
CA ALA A 5 -4.01 20.73 -0.48
C ALA A 5 -4.30 19.32 0.08
N LEU A 6 -4.88 19.27 1.28
CA LEU A 6 -5.39 18.03 1.88
C LEU A 6 -6.84 17.84 1.47
N GLU A 7 -7.08 17.08 0.41
CA GLU A 7 -8.39 17.03 -0.27
C GLU A 7 -9.45 16.15 0.42
N SER A 8 -9.04 15.15 1.21
CA SER A 8 -10.00 14.28 1.90
C SER A 8 -9.43 13.57 3.12
N GLY A 9 -10.35 13.11 3.99
CA GLY A 9 -10.07 12.37 5.21
C GLY A 9 -10.01 13.25 6.46
N ARG A 10 -9.71 12.62 7.59
CA ARG A 10 -9.42 13.33 8.84
C ARG A 10 -8.04 13.98 8.73
N VAL A 11 -7.97 15.27 9.00
CA VAL A 11 -6.72 16.03 9.09
C VAL A 11 -6.26 16.06 10.54
N PHE A 12 -4.97 15.84 10.75
CA PHE A 12 -4.27 15.94 12.02
C PHE A 12 -3.22 17.04 11.93
N GLU A 13 -3.16 17.89 12.93
CA GLU A 13 -2.18 18.97 13.04
C GLU A 13 -1.15 18.61 14.12
N SER A 14 0.12 18.95 13.88
CA SER A 14 1.18 18.68 14.85
C SER A 14 1.12 19.66 16.02
N GLU A 15 1.26 19.13 17.24
CA GLU A 15 1.32 19.95 18.46
C GLU A 15 2.69 20.62 18.66
N VAL A 16 3.74 20.15 17.97
CA VAL A 16 5.13 20.58 18.17
C VAL A 16 5.70 21.29 16.94
N LEU A 17 5.16 21.02 15.75
CA LEU A 17 5.61 21.60 14.49
C LEU A 17 4.53 22.49 13.89
N GLU A 18 4.68 23.80 14.07
CA GLU A 18 3.73 24.80 13.58
C GLU A 18 3.50 24.67 12.07
N GLY A 19 2.23 24.63 11.65
CA GLY A 19 1.83 24.55 10.24
C GLY A 19 1.90 23.15 9.62
N VAL A 20 2.42 22.13 10.32
CA VAL A 20 2.47 20.74 9.81
C VAL A 20 1.12 20.07 9.98
N ARG A 21 0.55 19.63 8.85
CA ARG A 21 -0.74 18.92 8.78
C ARG A 21 -0.60 17.64 7.97
N ILE A 22 -1.30 16.60 8.41
CA ILE A 22 -1.28 15.26 7.81
C ILE A 22 -2.72 14.77 7.63
N SER A 23 -3.04 14.19 6.48
CA SER A 23 -4.22 13.36 6.30
C SER A 23 -3.80 11.95 5.89
N THR A 24 -4.72 11.00 6.06
CA THR A 24 -4.53 9.63 5.60
C THR A 24 -5.67 9.24 4.68
N GLN A 25 -5.35 8.42 3.67
CA GLN A 25 -6.31 7.84 2.75
C GLN A 25 -6.03 6.34 2.61
N PRO A 26 -7.05 5.51 2.35
CA PRO A 26 -6.83 4.11 2.01
C PRO A 26 -5.90 3.99 0.80
N MET A 27 -4.91 3.10 0.91
CA MET A 27 -4.05 2.77 -0.22
C MET A 27 -4.89 2.10 -1.31
N PRO A 28 -4.76 2.48 -2.59
CA PRO A 28 -5.46 1.79 -3.67
C PRO A 28 -4.99 0.34 -3.81
N GLY A 29 -5.83 -0.50 -4.42
CA GLY A 29 -5.52 -1.89 -4.72
C GLY A 29 -5.96 -2.88 -3.65
N LYS A 30 -5.31 -4.06 -3.62
CA LYS A 30 -5.64 -5.17 -2.71
C LYS A 30 -4.48 -5.46 -1.76
N LYS A 31 -4.78 -5.96 -0.56
CA LYS A 31 -3.77 -6.40 0.41
C LYS A 31 -3.23 -7.78 0.03
N CYS A 32 -1.91 -7.93 -0.03
CA CYS A 32 -1.24 -9.22 -0.22
C CYS A 32 -1.31 -10.06 1.07
N GLU A 33 -1.77 -11.31 0.99
CA GLU A 33 -1.94 -12.18 2.16
C GLU A 33 -0.61 -12.65 2.78
N ARG A 34 0.48 -12.64 2.01
CA ARG A 34 1.81 -13.08 2.49
C ARG A 34 2.64 -11.96 3.12
N CYS A 35 2.70 -10.78 2.49
CA CYS A 35 3.56 -9.68 2.97
C CYS A 35 2.80 -8.45 3.49
N TRP A 36 1.46 -8.49 3.45
CA TRP A 36 0.55 -7.45 3.94
C TRP A 36 0.70 -6.05 3.32
N ASN A 37 1.48 -5.93 2.24
CA ASN A 37 1.53 -4.71 1.44
C ASN A 37 0.33 -4.65 0.50
N TYR A 38 -0.14 -3.43 0.21
CA TYR A 38 -1.14 -3.18 -0.82
C TYR A 38 -0.46 -3.08 -2.18
N PHE A 39 -1.13 -3.59 -3.22
CA PHE A 39 -0.65 -3.55 -4.59
C PHE A 39 -1.82 -3.32 -5.54
N ALA A 40 -1.60 -2.49 -6.56
CA ALA A 40 -2.63 -2.12 -7.53
C ALA A 40 -2.73 -3.15 -8.67
N GLU A 41 -1.61 -3.78 -9.02
CA GLU A 41 -1.54 -4.74 -10.12
C GLU A 41 -2.29 -6.04 -9.78
N SER A 42 -3.12 -6.53 -10.68
CA SER A 42 -3.79 -7.81 -10.49
C SER A 42 -2.83 -8.98 -10.78
N THR A 43 -2.93 -10.05 -9.99
CA THR A 43 -2.29 -11.35 -10.24
C THR A 43 -3.34 -12.44 -10.52
N ASP A 44 -4.53 -12.04 -10.97
CA ASP A 44 -5.64 -12.90 -11.36
C ASP A 44 -5.19 -13.80 -12.54
N GLY A 45 -4.89 -15.07 -12.25
CA GLY A 45 -4.34 -16.03 -13.22
C GLY A 45 -3.05 -16.72 -12.76
N SER A 46 -2.41 -16.22 -11.71
CA SER A 46 -1.35 -16.95 -11.01
C SER A 46 -1.92 -18.08 -10.14
N GLU A 47 -1.07 -19.07 -9.76
CA GLU A 47 -1.41 -20.07 -8.72
C GLU A 47 -1.74 -19.41 -7.36
N HIS A 48 -1.44 -18.12 -7.20
CA HIS A 48 -1.54 -17.37 -5.95
C HIS A 48 -2.20 -15.99 -6.17
N PRO A 49 -3.49 -15.93 -6.53
CA PRO A 49 -4.18 -14.69 -6.96
C PRO A 49 -4.32 -13.62 -5.86
N ASN A 50 -4.11 -13.98 -4.59
CA ASN A 50 -4.12 -13.04 -3.46
C ASN A 50 -2.71 -12.54 -3.08
N LEU A 51 -1.67 -12.91 -3.85
CA LEU A 51 -0.29 -12.52 -3.61
C LEU A 51 0.19 -11.52 -4.66
N CYS A 52 1.04 -10.59 -4.25
CA CYS A 52 1.71 -9.68 -5.18
C CYS A 52 2.82 -10.40 -5.96
N SER A 53 3.20 -9.83 -7.11
CA SER A 53 4.26 -10.32 -8.00
C SER A 53 5.56 -10.68 -7.26
N ARG A 54 6.06 -9.78 -6.41
CA ARG A 54 7.24 -10.02 -5.55
C ARG A 54 7.11 -11.29 -4.70
N CYS A 55 5.93 -11.52 -4.13
CA CYS A 55 5.70 -12.71 -3.32
C CYS A 55 5.62 -13.98 -4.17
N ILE A 56 5.09 -13.90 -5.39
CA ILE A 56 5.05 -15.03 -6.32
C ILE A 56 6.47 -15.40 -6.76
N GLU A 57 7.27 -14.42 -7.19
CA GLU A 57 8.68 -14.61 -7.58
C GLU A 57 9.48 -15.26 -6.44
N ASN A 58 9.34 -14.75 -5.21
CA ASN A 58 10.02 -15.30 -4.04
C ASN A 58 9.61 -16.76 -3.74
N LEU A 59 8.37 -17.16 -4.04
CA LEU A 59 7.93 -18.55 -3.88
C LEU A 59 8.49 -19.45 -4.98
N GLN A 60 8.55 -18.95 -6.22
CA GLN A 60 9.14 -19.68 -7.34
C GLN A 60 10.65 -19.89 -7.15
N ALA A 61 11.37 -18.87 -6.71
CA ALA A 61 12.80 -18.96 -6.43
C ALA A 61 13.12 -19.97 -5.31
N ALA A 62 12.24 -20.13 -4.31
CA ALA A 62 12.41 -21.11 -3.24
C ALA A 62 12.13 -22.56 -3.67
N ARG A 63 11.52 -22.77 -4.85
CA ARG A 63 11.25 -24.10 -5.43
C ARG A 63 12.37 -24.61 -6.35
N ALA A 64 13.30 -23.74 -6.74
CA ALA A 64 14.46 -24.06 -7.57
C ALA A 64 15.61 -24.60 -6.72
#